data_AF-A0A170X0R2-F1
#
_entry.id   AF-A0A170X0R2-F1
#
_cell.length_a   1.000
_cell.length_b   1.000
_cell.length_c   1.000
_cell.angle_alpha   90.00
_cell.angle_beta   90.00
_cell.angle_gamma   90.00
#
_symmetry.space_group_name_H-M   'P 1'
#
loop_
_entity.id
_entity.type
_entity.pdbx_description
1 polymer ?
#
loop_
_entity_poly.entity_id
_entity_poly.type
_entity_poly.pdbx_seq_one_letter_code
_entity_poly.pdbx_strand_id
1 'polypeptide(L)'
;GIVQSFGLTNQDRYLTYQVLNSAVPRSSLLIATINPEKDSKRQLRLRNGLMTQTAYSVTGLARVRGHTGETPLVRLRNPWGKGEWTGPWSERSWEWDSLSDRDKELLSVRVRNDGEFWMSFEDFARHFTHLDLVHIG
;
A
#
# COMPACT_ATOMS: atom_id res chain seq x y z
N GLY A 1 4.14 -11.50 20.04
CA GLY A 1 4.55 -11.20 18.66
C GLY A 1 5.77 -10.32 18.68
N ILE A 2 6.70 -10.51 17.74
CA ILE A 2 7.86 -9.64 17.57
C ILE A 2 7.47 -8.57 16.54
N VAL A 3 7.75 -7.31 16.84
CA VAL A 3 7.55 -6.19 15.92
C VAL A 3 8.91 -5.73 15.41
N GLN A 4 9.05 -5.65 14.10
CA GLN A 4 10.21 -5.05 13.43
C GLN A 4 9.76 -3.81 12.67
N SER A 5 10.35 -2.67 12.99
CA SER A 5 10.01 -1.37 12.39
C SER A 5 11.07 -0.92 11.41
N PHE A 6 10.65 -0.47 10.23
CA PHE A 6 11.52 0.00 9.16
C PHE A 6 11.09 1.41 8.72
N GLY A 7 12.04 2.35 8.68
CA GLY A 7 11.81 3.65 8.06
C GLY A 7 11.96 3.55 6.55
N LEU A 8 10.92 3.84 5.76
CA LEU A 8 10.90 3.63 4.32
C LEU A 8 11.68 4.69 3.53
N THR A 9 11.78 5.92 4.05
CA THR A 9 12.34 7.07 3.32
C THR A 9 13.80 6.87 2.87
N ASN A 10 14.59 6.13 3.65
CA ASN A 10 16.03 5.92 3.41
C ASN A 10 16.39 4.45 3.15
N GLN A 11 15.41 3.57 2.93
CA GLN A 11 15.65 2.15 2.70
C GLN A 11 15.74 1.83 1.21
N ASP A 12 16.52 0.79 0.89
CA ASP A 12 16.58 0.28 -0.46
C ASP A 12 15.20 -0.26 -0.88
N ARG A 13 14.73 0.21 -2.04
CA ARG A 13 13.40 -0.11 -2.56
C ARG A 13 13.28 -1.58 -2.92
N TYR A 14 14.33 -2.18 -3.47
CA TYR A 14 14.34 -3.58 -3.85
C TYR A 14 14.25 -4.48 -2.61
N LEU A 15 15.05 -4.18 -1.58
CA LEU A 15 14.99 -4.90 -0.31
C LEU A 15 13.62 -4.77 0.37
N THR A 16 13.05 -3.56 0.38
CA THR A 16 11.71 -3.31 0.93
C THR A 16 10.66 -4.16 0.23
N TYR A 17 10.70 -4.23 -1.11
CA TYR A 17 9.78 -5.07 -1.87
C TYR A 17 9.97 -6.57 -1.57
N GLN A 18 11.22 -7.03 -1.45
CA GLN A 18 11.51 -8.41 -1.07
C GLN A 18 10.96 -8.76 0.31
N VAL A 19 11.09 -7.87 1.29
CA VAL A 19 10.53 -8.04 2.64
C VAL A 19 9.01 -8.21 2.55
N LEU A 20 8.32 -7.31 1.85
CA LEU A 20 6.87 -7.38 1.65
C LEU A 20 6.46 -8.70 0.96
N ASN A 21 7.13 -9.04 -0.14
CA ASN A 21 6.83 -10.25 -0.91
C ASN A 21 7.02 -11.53 -0.08
N SER A 22 7.95 -11.49 0.86
CA SER A 22 8.21 -12.60 1.77
C SER A 22 7.21 -12.64 2.94
N ALA A 23 6.79 -11.48 3.46
CA ALA A 23 6.02 -11.38 4.69
C ALA A 23 4.50 -11.48 4.49
N VAL A 24 3.96 -10.83 3.44
CA VAL A 24 2.51 -10.82 3.15
C VAL A 24 1.92 -12.24 3.09
N PRO A 25 2.57 -13.24 2.44
CA PRO A 25 2.00 -14.59 2.37
C PRO A 25 2.11 -15.41 3.66
N ARG A 26 2.98 -15.04 4.60
CA ARG A 26 3.26 -15.83 5.83
C ARG A 26 2.33 -15.49 7.00
N SER A 27 1.15 -14.93 6.73
CA SER A 27 0.21 -14.46 7.77
C SER A 27 0.84 -13.48 8.77
N SER A 28 1.92 -12.79 8.39
CA SER A 28 2.47 -11.71 9.19
C SER A 28 1.65 -10.44 8.97
N LEU A 29 1.38 -9.70 10.04
CA LEU A 29 0.65 -8.44 9.94
C LEU A 29 1.65 -7.34 9.57
N LEU A 30 1.38 -6.65 8.47
CA LEU A 30 2.19 -5.52 7.99
C LEU A 30 1.39 -4.24 8.12
N ILE A 31 1.94 -3.25 8.82
CA ILE A 31 1.31 -1.95 9.04
C ILE A 31 2.21 -0.86 8.46
N ALA A 32 1.66 -0.04 7.58
CA ALA A 32 2.33 1.12 7.01
C ALA A 32 1.72 2.42 7.55
N THR A 33 2.57 3.40 7.85
CA THR A 33 2.12 4.71 8.34
C THR A 33 2.80 5.86 7.61
N ILE A 34 2.13 7.02 7.61
CA ILE A 34 2.62 8.28 7.06
C ILE A 34 2.83 9.25 8.23
N ASN A 35 4.06 9.39 8.66
CA ASN A 35 4.45 10.33 9.71
C ASN A 35 4.92 11.65 9.07
N PRO A 36 4.28 12.80 9.38
CA PRO A 36 4.71 14.09 8.88
C PRO A 36 6.10 14.48 9.43
N GLU A 37 6.89 15.21 8.65
CA GLU A 37 8.24 15.65 9.05
C GLU A 37 8.24 16.61 10.25
N LYS A 38 7.18 17.41 10.38
CA LYS A 38 6.95 18.24 11.57
C LYS A 38 6.16 17.41 12.58
N ASP A 39 6.53 17.49 13.86
CA ASP A 39 5.94 16.77 15.01
C ASP A 39 4.48 17.20 15.33
N SER A 40 3.68 17.41 14.29
CA SER A 40 2.26 17.67 14.37
C SER A 40 1.54 16.36 14.59
N LYS A 41 1.01 16.13 15.79
CA LYS A 41 0.17 14.98 16.15
C LYS A 41 -1.25 15.02 15.56
N ARG A 42 -1.47 15.87 14.55
CA ARG A 42 -2.77 16.01 13.91
C ARG A 42 -2.82 15.12 12.68
N GLN A 43 -3.82 14.23 12.66
CA GLN A 43 -4.21 13.50 11.47
C GLN A 43 -4.71 14.48 10.38
N LEU A 44 -4.15 14.38 9.19
CA LEU A 44 -4.46 15.23 8.04
C LEU A 44 -4.77 14.36 6.83
N ARG A 45 -5.74 14.79 6.03
CA ARG A 45 -6.00 14.21 4.70
C ARG A 45 -5.14 14.92 3.66
N LEU A 46 -4.28 14.16 2.99
CA LEU A 46 -3.46 14.61 1.87
C LEU A 46 -4.30 14.75 0.60
N ARG A 47 -3.77 15.48 -0.39
CA ARG A 47 -4.45 15.75 -1.67
C ARG A 47 -4.70 14.48 -2.49
N ASN A 48 -3.86 13.47 -2.34
CA ASN A 48 -3.97 12.15 -2.98
C ASN A 48 -4.92 11.19 -2.23
N GLY A 49 -5.64 11.71 -1.23
CA GLY A 49 -6.62 10.97 -0.45
C GLY A 49 -6.08 10.31 0.82
N LEU A 50 -4.77 10.02 0.89
CA LEU A 50 -4.16 9.36 2.05
C LEU A 50 -4.27 10.21 3.32
N MET A 51 -4.37 9.55 4.46
CA MET A 51 -4.41 10.15 5.80
C MET A 51 -3.08 9.95 6.53
N THR A 52 -2.53 11.01 7.11
CA THR A 52 -1.34 10.94 7.97
C THR A 52 -1.68 10.34 9.33
N GLN A 53 -0.69 9.75 10.01
CA GLN A 53 -0.85 9.16 11.35
C GLN A 53 -1.97 8.12 11.42
N THR A 54 -2.18 7.41 10.31
CA THR A 54 -3.13 6.34 10.15
C THR A 54 -2.34 5.06 9.89
N ALA A 55 -2.71 3.99 10.59
CA ALA A 55 -2.19 2.65 10.38
C ALA A 55 -2.93 1.98 9.21
N TYR A 56 -2.26 1.84 8.07
CA TYR A 56 -2.76 1.09 6.93
C TYR A 56 -2.23 -0.34 7.00
N SER A 57 -3.10 -1.33 6.86
CA SER A 57 -2.64 -2.72 6.75
C SER A 57 -2.22 -3.01 5.31
N VAL A 58 -1.05 -3.60 5.09
CA VAL A 58 -0.67 -4.15 3.78
C VAL A 58 -1.30 -5.54 3.66
N THR A 59 -2.26 -5.67 2.75
CA THR A 59 -3.11 -6.88 2.65
C THR A 59 -2.84 -7.70 1.41
N GLY A 60 -2.01 -7.22 0.47
CA GLY A 60 -1.74 -7.95 -0.76
C GLY A 60 -0.67 -7.33 -1.63
N LEU A 61 -0.16 -8.15 -2.53
CA LEU A 61 0.75 -7.75 -3.60
C LEU A 61 0.23 -8.33 -4.91
N ALA A 62 0.50 -7.61 -5.99
CA ALA A 62 0.23 -8.08 -7.34
C ALA A 62 1.30 -7.55 -8.30
N ARG A 63 1.38 -8.15 -9.48
CA ARG A 63 2.14 -7.61 -10.62
C ARG A 63 1.19 -7.56 -11.79
N VAL A 64 1.09 -6.40 -12.41
CA VAL A 64 0.25 -6.18 -13.58
C VAL A 64 1.11 -5.77 -14.75
N ARG A 65 0.71 -6.17 -15.96
CA ARG A 65 1.40 -5.77 -17.18
C ARG A 65 0.62 -4.61 -17.81
N GLY A 66 1.10 -3.40 -17.59
CA GLY A 66 0.57 -2.20 -18.21
C GLY A 66 1.31 -1.85 -19.51
N HIS A 67 0.97 -0.72 -20.10
CA HIS A 67 1.62 -0.20 -21.31
C HIS A 67 3.11 0.07 -21.14
N THR A 68 3.53 0.46 -19.94
CA THR A 68 4.94 0.78 -19.60
C THR A 68 5.74 -0.44 -19.14
N GLY A 69 5.12 -1.62 -19.10
CA GLY A 69 5.75 -2.86 -18.65
C GLY A 69 5.09 -3.44 -17.40
N GLU A 70 5.83 -4.32 -16.71
CA GLU A 70 5.35 -4.90 -15.46
C GLU A 70 5.45 -3.88 -14.32
N THR A 71 4.32 -3.63 -13.66
CA THR A 71 4.24 -2.76 -12.49
C THR A 71 3.91 -3.59 -11.24
N PRO A 72 4.75 -3.57 -10.20
CA PRO A 72 4.42 -4.14 -8.90
C PRO A 72 3.42 -3.25 -8.17
N LEU A 73 2.32 -3.85 -7.71
CA LEU A 73 1.27 -3.18 -6.94
C LEU A 73 1.28 -3.66 -5.49
N VAL A 74 0.90 -2.74 -4.60
CA VAL A 74 0.67 -3.00 -3.18
C VAL A 74 -0.79 -2.69 -2.88
N ARG A 75 -1.45 -3.61 -2.17
CA ARG A 75 -2.80 -3.39 -1.65
C ARG A 75 -2.72 -2.98 -0.20
N LEU A 76 -3.36 -1.87 0.11
CA LEU A 76 -3.47 -1.35 1.46
C LEU A 76 -4.91 -1.28 1.89
N ARG A 77 -5.13 -1.36 3.20
CA ARG A 77 -6.43 -1.18 3.84
C ARG A 77 -6.35 -0.13 4.92
N ASN A 78 -7.22 0.87 4.86
CA ASN A 78 -7.53 1.71 6.01
C ASN A 78 -8.67 1.08 6.83
N PRO A 79 -8.44 0.67 8.09
CA PRO A 79 -9.48 0.03 8.93
C PRO A 79 -10.72 0.90 9.18
N TRP A 80 -10.60 2.22 9.06
CA TRP A 80 -11.68 3.17 9.30
C TRP A 80 -12.51 3.48 8.05
N GLY A 81 -12.24 2.82 6.91
CA GLY A 81 -12.97 3.05 5.66
C GLY A 81 -12.85 4.47 5.10
N LYS A 82 -11.77 5.17 5.46
CA LYS A 82 -11.48 6.55 5.04
C LYS A 82 -10.15 6.60 4.31
N GLY A 83 -9.90 7.70 3.59
CA GLY A 83 -8.57 7.97 3.06
C GLY A 83 -8.10 7.00 1.99
N GLU A 84 -8.94 6.78 0.99
CA GLU A 84 -8.61 5.99 -0.20
C GLU A 84 -7.65 6.74 -1.11
N TRP A 85 -6.71 6.00 -1.68
CA TRP A 85 -5.79 6.52 -2.70
C TRP A 85 -6.55 6.92 -3.97
N THR A 86 -6.28 8.12 -4.48
CA THR A 86 -6.92 8.66 -5.69
C THR A 86 -5.93 8.85 -6.85
N GLY A 87 -4.74 8.26 -6.77
CA GLY A 87 -3.69 8.39 -7.79
C GLY A 87 -3.63 7.19 -8.76
N PRO A 88 -2.50 7.00 -9.44
CA PRO A 88 -2.26 5.85 -10.31
C PRO A 88 -2.64 4.51 -9.69
N TRP A 89 -3.30 3.65 -10.46
CA TRP A 89 -3.80 2.33 -10.03
C TRP A 89 -4.95 2.34 -9.01
N SER A 90 -5.50 3.52 -8.68
CA SER A 90 -6.83 3.57 -8.06
C SER A 90 -7.90 3.14 -9.08
N GLU A 91 -9.06 2.66 -8.61
CA GLU A 91 -10.12 2.15 -9.49
C GLU A 91 -10.66 3.17 -10.51
N ARG A 92 -10.41 4.47 -10.28
CA ARG A 92 -10.82 5.58 -11.16
C ARG A 92 -9.67 6.12 -12.02
N SER A 93 -8.52 5.47 -12.00
CA SER A 93 -7.31 5.91 -12.71
C SER A 93 -7.26 5.33 -14.12
N TRP A 94 -6.60 6.04 -15.02
CA TRP A 94 -6.41 5.57 -16.41
C TRP A 94 -5.57 4.30 -16.46
N GLU A 95 -4.63 4.11 -15.52
CA GLU A 95 -3.84 2.89 -15.39
C GLU A 95 -4.74 1.69 -15.10
N TRP A 96 -5.70 1.86 -14.20
CA TRP A 96 -6.68 0.84 -13.90
C TRP A 96 -7.56 0.53 -15.11
N ASP A 97 -8.05 1.56 -15.80
CA ASP A 97 -8.87 1.39 -17.00
C ASP A 97 -8.12 0.67 -18.13
N SER A 98 -6.80 0.81 -18.19
CA SER A 98 -5.95 0.15 -19.18
C SER A 98 -5.72 -1.35 -18.93
N LEU A 99 -6.09 -1.87 -17.75
CA LEU A 99 -5.97 -3.29 -17.43
C LEU A 99 -6.96 -4.13 -18.24
N SER A 100 -6.55 -5.38 -18.51
CA SER A 100 -7.48 -6.38 -19.07
C SER A 100 -8.64 -6.64 -18.11
N ASP A 101 -9.82 -6.99 -18.64
CA ASP A 101 -10.99 -7.31 -17.81
C ASP A 101 -10.70 -8.41 -16.80
N ARG A 102 -9.86 -9.39 -17.18
CA ARG A 102 -9.39 -10.46 -16.30
C ARG A 102 -8.56 -9.92 -15.14
N ASP A 103 -7.63 -9.00 -15.39
CA ASP A 103 -6.81 -8.41 -14.33
C ASP A 103 -7.65 -7.53 -13.41
N LYS A 104 -8.57 -6.74 -13.97
CA LYS A 104 -9.54 -5.96 -13.18
C LYS A 104 -10.35 -6.87 -12.27
N GLU A 105 -10.92 -7.95 -12.79
CA GLU A 105 -11.69 -8.91 -11.99
C GLU A 105 -10.84 -9.51 -10.84
N LEU A 106 -9.62 -9.95 -11.14
CA LEU A 106 -8.72 -10.53 -10.14
C LEU A 106 -8.34 -9.53 -9.04
N LEU A 107 -8.13 -8.25 -9.38
CA LEU A 107 -7.76 -7.20 -8.45
C LEU A 107 -8.96 -6.64 -7.68
N SER A 108 -10.14 -6.54 -8.30
CA SER A 108 -11.39 -6.10 -7.68
C SER A 108 -11.98 -7.13 -6.72
N VAL A 109 -11.90 -8.43 -7.04
CA VAL A 109 -12.33 -9.51 -6.11
C VAL A 109 -11.59 -9.40 -4.77
N ARG A 110 -10.36 -8.89 -4.81
CA ARG A 110 -9.54 -8.68 -3.63
C ARG A 110 -9.99 -7.44 -2.85
N VAL A 111 -10.43 -6.36 -3.48
CA VAL A 111 -10.80 -5.06 -2.85
C VAL A 111 -12.22 -5.02 -2.27
N ARG A 112 -12.83 -6.16 -1.93
CA ARG A 112 -14.24 -6.22 -1.46
C ARG A 112 -14.50 -5.60 -0.07
N ASN A 113 -13.47 -5.11 0.61
CA ASN A 113 -13.59 -4.52 1.95
C ASN A 113 -13.51 -3.00 1.89
N ASP A 114 -14.35 -2.32 2.66
CA ASP A 114 -14.30 -0.85 2.79
C ASP A 114 -12.89 -0.37 3.17
N GLY A 115 -12.40 0.62 2.42
CA GLY A 115 -11.09 1.25 2.62
C GLY A 115 -9.89 0.48 2.06
N GLU A 116 -10.10 -0.58 1.27
CA GLU A 116 -9.02 -1.20 0.49
C GLU A 116 -8.76 -0.45 -0.83
N PHE A 117 -7.48 -0.35 -1.21
CA PHE A 117 -7.08 0.22 -2.48
C PHE A 117 -5.74 -0.34 -2.96
N TRP A 118 -5.53 -0.26 -4.27
CA TRP A 118 -4.25 -0.55 -4.90
C TRP A 118 -3.46 0.74 -5.18
N MET A 119 -2.14 0.64 -5.10
CA MET A 119 -1.22 1.64 -5.61
C MET A 119 0.06 0.96 -6.13
N SER A 120 0.86 1.68 -6.92
CA SER A 120 2.17 1.19 -7.31
C SER A 120 3.08 1.04 -6.07
N PHE A 121 4.00 0.08 -6.09
CA PHE A 121 5.02 -0.03 -5.04
C PHE A 121 5.90 1.22 -4.98
N GLU A 122 6.14 1.87 -6.12
CA GLU A 122 6.90 3.12 -6.17
C GLU A 122 6.18 4.24 -5.41
N ASP A 123 4.87 4.40 -5.61
CA ASP A 123 4.09 5.38 -4.86
C ASP A 123 3.98 5.01 -3.39
N PHE A 124 3.87 3.72 -3.06
CA PHE A 124 3.93 3.26 -1.67
C PHE A 124 5.23 3.74 -1.00
N ALA A 125 6.39 3.44 -1.60
CA ALA A 125 7.70 3.84 -1.06
C ALA A 125 7.91 5.37 -1.06
N ARG A 126 7.23 6.11 -1.93
CA ARG A 126 7.29 7.58 -1.98
C ARG A 126 6.46 8.25 -0.89
N HIS A 127 5.30 7.69 -0.54
CA HIS A 127 4.33 8.35 0.34
C HIS A 127 4.32 7.82 1.78
N PHE A 128 4.60 6.53 1.99
CA PHE A 128 4.66 5.93 3.31
C PHE A 128 6.05 6.11 3.91
N THR A 129 6.11 6.38 5.21
CA THR A 129 7.38 6.67 5.89
C THR A 129 7.83 5.57 6.82
N HIS A 130 6.91 4.75 7.34
CA HIS A 130 7.25 3.62 8.22
C HIS A 130 6.46 2.38 7.84
N LEU A 131 7.11 1.23 8.03
CA LEU A 131 6.54 -0.10 7.88
C LEU A 131 6.87 -0.93 9.12
N ASP A 132 5.85 -1.43 9.79
CA ASP A 132 5.96 -2.35 10.92
C ASP A 132 5.56 -3.75 10.45
N LEU A 133 6.46 -4.70 10.67
CA LEU A 133 6.22 -6.12 10.48
C LEU A 133 5.97 -6.76 11.84
N VAL A 134 4.75 -7.27 12.03
CA VAL A 134 4.33 -7.96 13.25
C VAL A 134 4.27 -9.46 12.95
N HIS A 135 5.18 -10.21 13.57
CA HIS A 135 5.18 -11.65 13.50
C HIS A 135 4.28 -12.22 14.60
N ILE A 136 3.19 -12.86 14.18
CA ILE A 136 2.28 -13.60 15.07
C ILE A 136 2.80 -15.04 15.05
N GLY A 137 3.49 -15.43 16.12
CA GLY A 137 4.03 -16.77 16.31
C GLY A 137 2.96 -17.75 16.75
#